data_AF-X6P6P8-F1
#
_entry.id   AF-X6P6P8-F1
#
_cell.length_a   1.000
_cell.length_b   1.000
_cell.length_c   1.000
_cell.angle_alpha   90.00
_cell.angle_beta   90.00
_cell.angle_gamma   90.00
#
_symmetry.space_group_name_H-M   'P 1'
#
loop_
_entity.id
_entity.type
_entity.pdbx_description
1 polymer ?
#
loop_
_entity_poly.entity_id
_entity_poly.type
_entity_poly.pdbx_seq_one_letter_code
_entity_poly.pdbx_strand_id
1 'polypeptide(L)'
;MFKKHTNTVSCVKYGSNELSNTILSGSIDKSVCLWDIRSGKQIQVFNGHTDYVYVVEYSPFVIKNNIVNLNVICSGSFDNTIRFWDIRSNKNQLYVIEDEEGYGIYCLKFIVLKK
;
A
#
# COMPACT_ATOMS: atom_id res chain seq x y z
N MET A 1 14.37 -14.61 0.49
CA MET A 1 14.03 -13.95 -0.80
C MET A 1 12.51 -13.86 -0.88
N PHE A 2 11.95 -12.66 -1.00
CA PHE A 2 10.50 -12.42 -1.05
C PHE A 2 9.93 -12.83 -2.43
N LYS A 3 9.54 -14.10 -2.60
CA LYS A 3 9.16 -14.69 -3.91
C LYS A 3 7.65 -14.84 -4.10
N LYS A 4 6.86 -13.78 -3.92
CA LYS A 4 5.40 -13.85 -4.20
C LYS A 4 4.98 -13.05 -5.43
N HIS A 5 5.67 -11.96 -5.72
CA HIS A 5 5.39 -11.22 -6.93
C HIS A 5 5.69 -12.08 -8.16
N THR A 6 4.75 -12.13 -9.10
CA THR A 6 4.88 -12.90 -10.35
C THR A 6 5.45 -12.05 -11.48
N ASN A 7 5.63 -10.75 -11.24
CA ASN A 7 6.24 -9.80 -12.17
C ASN A 7 7.09 -8.77 -11.41
N THR A 8 7.77 -7.90 -12.15
CA THR A 8 8.70 -6.88 -11.65
C THR A 8 8.11 -6.06 -10.51
N VAL A 9 8.85 -5.98 -9.41
CA VAL A 9 8.56 -5.05 -8.30
C VAL A 9 8.96 -3.64 -8.74
N SER A 10 7.98 -2.74 -8.80
CA SER A 10 8.13 -1.38 -9.31
C SER A 10 8.48 -0.38 -8.21
N CYS A 11 8.00 -0.62 -6.98
CA CYS A 11 8.21 0.26 -5.84
C CYS A 11 8.27 -0.52 -4.53
N VAL A 12 9.03 0.03 -3.58
CA VAL A 12 9.22 -0.54 -2.24
C VAL A 12 9.28 0.60 -1.21
N LYS A 13 8.68 0.39 -0.04
CA LYS A 13 8.79 1.27 1.13
C LYS A 13 9.07 0.46 2.38
N TYR A 14 9.92 1.03 3.23
CA TYR A 14 10.17 0.50 4.57
C TYR A 14 9.22 1.16 5.57
N GLY A 15 8.47 0.35 6.33
CA GLY A 15 7.61 0.84 7.40
C GLY A 15 8.44 1.17 8.64
N SER A 16 8.79 2.44 8.84
CA SER A 16 9.44 2.92 10.07
C SER A 16 8.39 3.57 10.98
N ASN A 17 7.77 2.81 11.90
CA ASN A 17 6.96 3.22 13.08
C ASN A 17 6.39 1.95 13.78
N GLU A 18 5.24 2.00 14.49
CA GLU A 18 4.57 0.89 15.20
C GLU A 18 4.35 -0.40 14.39
N LEU A 19 4.61 -0.39 13.07
CA LEU A 19 4.69 -1.55 12.19
C LEU A 19 6.10 -2.12 12.11
N SER A 20 6.81 -2.08 13.23
CA SER A 20 8.24 -2.31 13.31
C SER A 20 8.62 -3.54 12.49
N ASN A 21 9.44 -3.34 11.45
CA ASN A 21 10.00 -4.37 10.59
C ASN A 21 9.06 -4.92 9.50
N THR A 22 8.31 -4.03 8.84
CA THR A 22 7.59 -4.40 7.62
C THR A 22 8.12 -3.70 6.37
N ILE A 23 8.03 -4.40 5.24
CA ILE A 23 8.24 -3.83 3.90
C ILE A 23 6.91 -3.85 3.17
N LEU A 24 6.62 -2.77 2.44
CA LEU A 24 5.53 -2.69 1.49
C LEU A 24 6.10 -2.67 0.07
N SER A 25 5.52 -3.43 -0.85
CA SER A 25 5.92 -3.44 -2.25
C SER A 25 4.73 -3.41 -3.19
N GLY A 26 4.87 -2.71 -4.31
CA GLY A 26 3.94 -2.74 -5.45
C GLY A 26 4.61 -3.36 -6.67
N SER A 27 3.82 -3.96 -7.56
CA SER A 27 4.33 -4.68 -8.73
C SER A 27 3.47 -4.50 -9.98
N ILE A 28 4.10 -4.77 -11.12
CA ILE A 28 3.48 -4.93 -12.44
C ILE A 28 2.52 -6.13 -12.45
N ASP A 29 2.59 -7.04 -11.47
CA ASP A 29 1.58 -8.09 -11.29
C ASP A 29 0.25 -7.59 -10.69
N LYS A 30 0.11 -6.26 -10.54
CA LYS A 30 -1.10 -5.57 -10.07
C LYS A 30 -1.38 -5.76 -8.58
N SER A 31 -0.47 -6.37 -7.84
CA SER A 31 -0.61 -6.61 -6.40
C SER A 31 0.24 -5.66 -5.57
N VAL A 32 -0.24 -5.40 -4.36
CA VAL A 32 0.54 -4.80 -3.28
C VAL A 32 0.79 -5.85 -2.22
N CYS A 33 2.02 -5.98 -1.76
CA CYS A 33 2.43 -6.99 -0.79
C CYS A 33 3.01 -6.34 0.47
N LEU A 34 2.57 -6.80 1.64
CA LEU A 34 3.15 -6.46 2.93
C LEU A 34 3.97 -7.65 3.45
N TRP A 35 5.18 -7.38 3.89
CA TRP A 35 6.16 -8.40 4.31
C TRP A 35 6.62 -8.16 5.73
N ASP A 36 6.81 -9.23 6.49
CA ASP A 36 7.51 -9.22 7.76
C ASP A 36 8.99 -9.51 7.50
N ILE A 37 9.86 -8.58 7.90
CA ILE A 37 11.31 -8.68 7.64
C ILE A 37 11.97 -9.71 8.54
N ARG A 38 11.50 -9.86 9.79
CA ARG A 38 12.12 -10.74 10.79
C ARG A 38 11.98 -12.20 10.42
N SER A 39 10.80 -12.58 9.96
CA SER A 39 10.45 -13.92 9.51
C SER A 39 10.75 -14.13 8.03
N GLY A 40 10.94 -13.06 7.26
CA GLY A 40 11.09 -13.11 5.81
C GLY A 40 9.82 -13.57 5.08
N LYS A 41 8.67 -13.56 5.76
CA LYS A 41 7.38 -14.05 5.24
C LYS A 41 6.51 -12.92 4.76
N GLN A 42 5.64 -13.24 3.81
CA GLN A 42 4.55 -12.36 3.45
C GLN A 42 3.49 -12.35 4.54
N ILE A 43 3.06 -11.16 4.94
CA ILE A 43 1.95 -10.95 5.87
C ILE A 43 0.64 -10.94 5.10
N GLN A 44 0.55 -10.11 4.05
CA GLN A 44 -0.70 -9.86 3.35
C GLN A 44 -0.46 -9.49 1.88
N VAL A 45 -1.50 -9.70 1.08
CA VAL A 45 -1.60 -9.18 -0.28
C VAL A 45 -2.89 -8.45 -0.48
N PHE A 46 -2.76 -7.28 -1.08
CA PHE A 46 -3.87 -6.44 -1.47
C PHE A 46 -4.04 -6.54 -2.98
N ASN A 47 -5.13 -7.19 -3.36
CA ASN A 47 -5.57 -7.28 -4.74
C ASN A 47 -6.75 -6.32 -4.92
N GLY A 48 -6.77 -5.63 -6.06
CA GLY A 48 -7.86 -4.72 -6.42
C GLY A 48 -7.48 -3.78 -7.54
N HIS A 49 -6.20 -3.45 -7.67
CA HIS A 49 -5.72 -2.78 -8.86
C HIS A 49 -5.91 -3.66 -10.10
N THR A 50 -6.38 -3.04 -11.19
CA THR A 50 -6.63 -3.72 -12.47
C THR A 50 -5.47 -3.54 -13.45
N ASP A 51 -4.49 -2.71 -13.09
CA ASP A 51 -3.27 -2.46 -13.85
C ASP A 51 -2.04 -2.29 -12.91
N TYR A 52 -0.89 -1.93 -13.48
CA TYR A 52 0.41 -1.91 -12.81
C TYR A 52 0.44 -0.95 -11.62
N VAL A 53 0.84 -1.45 -10.47
CA VAL A 53 1.09 -0.61 -9.30
C VAL A 53 2.45 0.05 -9.48
N TYR A 54 2.53 1.38 -9.38
CA TYR A 54 3.79 2.12 -9.53
C TYR A 54 4.28 2.76 -8.24
N VAL A 55 3.37 3.01 -7.29
CA VAL A 55 3.74 3.60 -6.01
C VAL A 55 2.98 2.95 -4.87
N VAL A 56 3.67 2.80 -3.75
CA VAL A 56 3.11 2.42 -2.46
C VAL A 56 3.64 3.38 -1.40
N GLU A 57 2.82 3.71 -0.40
CA GLU A 57 3.22 4.54 0.73
C GLU A 57 2.54 4.10 2.02
N TYR A 58 3.23 4.29 3.14
CA TYR A 58 2.61 4.20 4.46
C TYR A 58 1.92 5.52 4.77
N SER A 59 0.65 5.47 5.15
CA SER A 59 -0.04 6.65 5.65
C SER A 59 0.57 7.06 7.00
N PRO A 60 0.96 8.34 7.18
CA PRO A 60 1.35 8.83 8.50
C PRO A 60 0.14 8.95 9.45
N PHE A 61 -1.08 8.88 8.91
CA PHE A 61 -2.30 9.01 9.69
C PHE A 61 -2.69 7.67 10.30
N VAL A 62 -2.59 7.62 11.62
CA VAL A 62 -3.25 6.61 12.41
C VAL A 62 -4.70 7.07 12.63
N ILE A 63 -5.65 6.42 11.98
CA ILE A 63 -7.07 6.71 12.24
C ILE A 63 -7.44 5.99 13.54
N LYS A 64 -7.44 6.73 14.65
CA LYS A 64 -7.98 6.27 15.94
C LYS A 64 -9.50 6.46 15.92
N ASN A 65 -10.22 5.46 15.43
CA ASN A 65 -11.62 5.33 15.79
C ASN A 65 -11.67 4.59 17.13
N ASN A 66 -12.60 4.95 18.02
CA ASN A 66 -12.69 4.57 19.45
C ASN A 66 -12.65 3.05 19.80
N ILE A 67 -12.40 2.17 18.82
CA ILE A 67 -12.40 0.71 18.96
C ILE A 67 -11.16 0.06 18.30
N VAL A 68 -10.54 0.65 17.27
CA VAL A 68 -9.41 0.02 16.54
C VAL A 68 -8.40 1.05 16.04
N ASN A 69 -7.12 0.76 16.26
CA ASN A 69 -5.99 1.53 15.77
C ASN A 69 -5.72 1.15 14.30
N LEU A 70 -6.22 1.92 13.33
CA LEU A 70 -6.11 1.63 11.89
C LEU A 70 -4.74 2.06 11.36
N ASN A 71 -4.00 1.10 10.79
CA ASN A 71 -2.77 1.37 10.08
C ASN A 71 -3.05 1.30 8.59
N VAL A 72 -3.02 2.45 7.94
CA VAL A 72 -3.40 2.58 6.54
C VAL A 72 -2.16 2.63 5.67
N ILE A 73 -2.20 1.91 4.57
CA ILE A 73 -1.26 2.06 3.46
C ILE A 73 -2.04 2.58 2.25
N CYS A 74 -1.35 3.18 1.29
CA CYS A 74 -1.94 3.49 0.01
C CYS A 74 -1.06 3.04 -1.15
N SER A 75 -1.69 2.90 -2.31
CA SER A 75 -1.03 2.54 -3.56
C SER A 75 -1.63 3.32 -4.73
N GLY A 76 -0.79 3.62 -5.71
CA GLY A 76 -1.17 4.25 -6.97
C GLY A 76 -0.80 3.35 -8.14
N SER A 77 -1.66 3.32 -9.15
CA SER A 77 -1.58 2.38 -10.27
C SER A 77 -1.88 3.04 -11.62
N PHE A 78 -1.49 2.37 -12.70
CA PHE A 78 -1.85 2.72 -14.07
C PHE A 78 -3.35 2.61 -14.36
N ASP A 79 -4.12 1.96 -13.47
CA ASP A 79 -5.58 1.91 -13.55
C ASP A 79 -6.29 3.20 -13.13
N ASN A 80 -5.54 4.31 -13.04
CA ASN A 80 -6.02 5.62 -12.60
C ASN A 80 -6.57 5.69 -11.18
N THR A 81 -6.28 4.68 -10.34
CA THR A 81 -6.75 4.68 -8.95
C THR A 81 -5.64 4.89 -7.93
N ILE A 82 -5.97 5.65 -6.88
CA ILE A 82 -5.28 5.60 -5.58
C ILE A 82 -6.14 4.79 -4.63
N ARG A 83 -5.62 3.67 -4.12
CA ARG A 83 -6.33 2.80 -3.18
C ARG A 83 -5.74 2.88 -1.79
N PHE A 84 -6.61 2.90 -0.79
CA PHE A 84 -6.24 2.86 0.62
C PHE A 84 -6.61 1.51 1.20
N TRP A 85 -5.70 0.92 1.97
CA TRP A 85 -5.85 -0.43 2.51
C TRP A 85 -5.62 -0.40 4.02
N ASP A 86 -6.39 -1.21 4.74
CA ASP A 86 -6.14 -1.48 6.15
C ASP A 86 -5.33 -2.76 6.28
N ILE A 87 -4.24 -2.69 7.03
CA ILE A 87 -3.35 -3.85 7.25
C ILE A 87 -3.72 -4.64 8.51
N ARG A 88 -4.63 -4.14 9.37
CA ARG A 88 -5.05 -4.79 10.62
C ARG A 88 -6.46 -5.38 10.55
N SER A 89 -7.32 -4.85 9.69
CA SER A 89 -8.65 -5.41 9.46
C SER A 89 -8.64 -6.41 8.30
N ASN A 90 -9.52 -7.41 8.39
CA ASN A 90 -9.78 -8.35 7.30
C ASN A 90 -10.53 -7.69 6.11
N LYS A 91 -10.82 -6.39 6.20
CA LYS A 91 -11.33 -5.58 5.09
C LYS A 91 -10.15 -5.05 4.29
N ASN A 92 -9.86 -5.71 3.17
CA ASN A 92 -8.68 -5.44 2.36
C ASN A 92 -8.63 -3.99 1.89
N GLN A 93 -9.72 -3.41 1.38
CA GLN A 93 -9.76 -2.04 0.84
C GLN A 93 -10.66 -1.11 1.69
N LEU A 94 -10.16 0.08 2.02
CA LEU A 94 -10.88 1.11 2.77
C LEU A 94 -11.56 2.13 1.87
N TYR A 95 -10.82 2.67 0.90
CA TYR A 95 -11.27 3.77 0.07
C TYR A 95 -10.51 3.79 -1.26
N VAL A 96 -11.13 4.34 -2.30
CA VAL A 96 -10.54 4.49 -3.64
C VAL A 96 -10.81 5.90 -4.13
N ILE A 97 -9.77 6.52 -4.68
CA ILE A 97 -9.85 7.73 -5.49
C ILE A 97 -9.61 7.27 -6.93
N GLU A 98 -10.49 7.66 -7.84
CA GLU A 98 -10.44 7.29 -9.25
C GLU A 98 -10.45 8.55 -10.10
N ASP A 99 -9.67 8.52 -11.18
CA ASP A 99 -9.65 9.54 -12.22
C ASP A 99 -10.14 8.92 -13.54
N GLU A 100 -11.22 9.45 -14.11
CA GLU A 100 -11.90 8.88 -15.28
C GLU A 100 -11.09 9.03 -16.58
N GLU A 101 -10.18 10.00 -16.66
CA GLU A 101 -9.39 10.31 -17.87
C GLU A 101 -7.87 10.35 -17.60
N GLY A 102 -7.41 9.65 -16.57
CA GLY A 102 -6.01 9.67 -16.13
C GLY A 102 -5.04 8.88 -17.02
N TYR A 103 -3.74 9.18 -16.87
CA TYR A 103 -2.62 8.45 -17.48
C TYR A 103 -1.85 7.58 -16.47
N GLY A 104 -2.50 7.21 -15.37
CA GLY A 104 -1.94 6.44 -14.27
C GLY A 104 -1.28 7.27 -13.18
N ILE A 105 -1.18 6.67 -12.00
CA ILE A 105 -0.54 7.26 -10.81
C ILE A 105 0.86 6.69 -10.64
N TYR A 106 1.87 7.49 -11.00
CA TYR A 106 3.28 7.07 -10.93
C TYR A 106 3.95 7.39 -9.60
N CYS A 107 3.45 8.39 -8.87
CA CYS A 107 4.05 8.86 -7.63
C CYS A 107 2.98 9.41 -6.71
N LEU A 108 3.18 9.22 -5.41
CA LEU A 108 2.33 9.73 -4.35
C LEU A 108 3.22 10.09 -3.16
N LYS A 109 2.87 11.18 -2.47
CA LYS A 109 3.53 11.56 -1.22
C LYS A 109 2.52 12.20 -0.28
N PHE A 110 2.51 11.74 0.97
CA PHE A 110 1.77 12.44 2.02
C PHE A 110 2.53 13.71 2.43
N ILE A 111 1.79 14.81 2.52
CA ILE A 111 2.30 16.08 3.02
C ILE A 111 1.75 16.28 4.43
N VAL A 112 2.65 16.43 5.41
CA VAL A 112 2.28 16.84 6.77
C VAL A 112 2.21 18.36 6.79
N LEU A 113 1.00 18.90 6.94
CA LEU A 113 0.81 20.33 7.13
C LEU A 113 1.25 20.69 8.55
N LYS A 114 2.33 21.48 8.67
CA LYS A 114 2.67 22.13 9.94
C LYS A 114 1.66 23.26 10.14
N LYS A 115 0.92 23.22 11.26
CA LYS A 115 0.14 24.37 11.72
C LYS A 115 1.07 25.47 12.21
#